data_AF-A0A381XUW8-F1
#
_entry.id   AF-A0A381XUW8-F1
#
_cell.length_a   1.000
_cell.length_b   1.000
_cell.length_c   1.000
_cell.angle_alpha   90.00
_cell.angle_beta   90.00
_cell.angle_gamma   90.00
#
_symmetry.space_group_name_H-M   'P 1'
#
loop_
_entity.id
_entity.type
_entity.pdbx_description
1 polymer ?
#
loop_
_entity_poly.entity_id
_entity_poly.type
_entity_poly.pdbx_seq_one_letter_code
_entity_poly.pdbx_strand_id
1 'polypeptide(L)'
;TSMTDKEIQRRMSTALDQIPTAIGANNHQGSKGSADQRIMANVARILKERNLFFIDSRTTKETVAESTMEVYGVPTARRKIFLDNEDDEEKITEQLMELVQEAKESDTAIGIGHVRPKTLNVLKKHIPELQKKGFKFEFVSKMLH
;
A
#
# COMPACT_ATOMS: atom_id res chain seq x y z
N THR A 1 -5.68 -17.13 -10.90
CA THR A 1 -6.89 -16.30 -10.98
C THR A 1 -8.16 -17.15 -11.14
N SER A 2 -8.18 -18.38 -10.59
CA SER A 2 -9.22 -19.40 -10.81
C SER A 2 -10.44 -19.30 -9.87
N MET A 3 -10.39 -18.42 -8.87
CA MET A 3 -11.52 -18.23 -7.96
C MET A 3 -12.73 -17.66 -8.72
N THR A 4 -13.92 -18.11 -8.33
CA THR A 4 -15.17 -17.52 -8.82
C THR A 4 -15.40 -16.17 -8.14
N ASP A 5 -16.23 -15.32 -8.75
CA ASP A 5 -16.56 -14.00 -8.20
C ASP A 5 -17.19 -14.12 -6.80
N LYS A 6 -18.08 -15.10 -6.60
CA LYS A 6 -18.68 -15.41 -5.29
C LYS A 6 -17.62 -15.77 -4.24
N GLU A 7 -16.60 -16.55 -4.62
CA GLU A 7 -15.54 -16.93 -3.68
C GLU A 7 -14.64 -15.74 -3.33
N ILE A 8 -14.35 -14.86 -4.30
CA ILE A 8 -13.62 -13.60 -4.05
C ILE A 8 -14.41 -12.74 -3.07
N GLN A 9 -15.70 -12.52 -3.33
CA GLN A 9 -16.58 -11.71 -2.48
C GLN A 9 -16.68 -12.23 -1.06
N ARG A 10 -16.89 -13.55 -0.92
CA ARG A 10 -16.98 -14.21 0.38
C ARG A 10 -15.67 -14.06 1.17
N ARG A 11 -14.52 -14.38 0.57
CA ARG A 11 -13.22 -14.29 1.25
C ARG A 11 -12.87 -12.88 1.67
N MET A 12 -13.06 -11.91 0.77
CA MET A 12 -12.82 -10.49 1.06
C MET A 12 -13.71 -10.00 2.20
N SER A 13 -15.01 -10.31 2.17
CA SER A 13 -15.93 -9.95 3.25
C SER A 13 -15.50 -10.55 4.58
N THR A 14 -15.20 -11.85 4.61
CA THR A 14 -14.70 -12.52 5.82
C THR A 14 -13.42 -11.90 6.36
N ALA A 15 -12.47 -11.54 5.48
CA ALA A 15 -11.21 -10.92 5.89
C ALA A 15 -11.43 -9.52 6.49
N LEU A 16 -12.34 -8.73 5.92
CA LEU A 16 -12.68 -7.40 6.43
C LEU A 16 -13.46 -7.50 7.76
N ASP A 17 -14.34 -8.48 7.90
CA ASP A 17 -15.11 -8.70 9.13
C ASP A 17 -14.23 -9.13 10.31
N GLN A 18 -13.05 -9.72 10.05
CA GLN A 18 -12.05 -10.01 11.09
C GLN A 18 -11.36 -8.75 11.65
N ILE A 19 -11.41 -7.63 10.92
CA ILE A 19 -10.82 -6.36 11.35
C ILE A 19 -11.87 -5.24 11.17
N PRO A 20 -12.89 -5.16 12.04
CA PRO A 20 -13.99 -4.21 11.88
C PRO A 20 -13.57 -2.73 11.91
N THR A 21 -12.38 -2.44 12.44
CA THR A 21 -11.79 -1.11 12.51
C THR A 21 -10.95 -0.73 11.28
N ALA A 22 -10.82 -1.63 10.29
CA ALA A 22 -10.10 -1.35 9.06
C ALA A 22 -10.78 -0.21 8.29
N ILE A 23 -9.98 0.76 7.85
CA ILE A 23 -10.42 1.91 7.03
C ILE A 23 -9.97 1.79 5.56
N GLY A 24 -9.19 0.75 5.25
CA GLY A 24 -8.65 0.50 3.93
C GLY A 24 -7.98 -0.87 3.84
N ALA A 25 -7.52 -1.22 2.65
CA ALA A 25 -6.80 -2.46 2.36
C ALA A 25 -5.59 -2.20 1.44
N ASN A 26 -4.68 -3.15 1.39
CA ASN A 26 -3.62 -3.21 0.38
C ASN A 26 -3.44 -4.65 -0.10
N ASN A 27 -2.74 -4.85 -1.23
CA ASN A 27 -2.35 -6.20 -1.63
C ASN A 27 -1.03 -6.62 -0.98
N HIS A 28 -1.01 -7.83 -0.43
CA HIS A 28 0.20 -8.53 -0.02
C HIS A 28 0.59 -9.54 -1.11
N GLN A 29 1.79 -9.40 -1.68
CA GLN A 29 2.13 -10.06 -2.95
C GLN A 29 1.05 -9.76 -4.01
N GLY A 30 0.54 -10.81 -4.67
CA GLY A 30 -0.68 -10.71 -5.45
C GLY A 30 -0.48 -10.30 -6.90
N SER A 31 0.74 -10.38 -7.44
CA SER A 31 1.06 -9.96 -8.82
C SER A 31 0.07 -10.50 -9.88
N LYS A 32 -0.30 -11.79 -9.80
CA LYS A 32 -1.30 -12.37 -10.71
C LYS A 32 -2.72 -11.84 -10.49
N GLY A 33 -3.07 -11.46 -9.27
CA GLY A 33 -4.40 -10.97 -8.93
C GLY A 33 -4.57 -9.48 -9.23
N SER A 34 -3.55 -8.68 -8.90
CA SER A 34 -3.54 -7.24 -9.16
C SER A 34 -3.44 -6.91 -10.64
N ALA A 35 -2.91 -7.82 -11.47
CA ALA A 35 -2.93 -7.71 -12.93
C ALA A 35 -4.22 -8.25 -13.59
N ASP A 36 -5.18 -8.79 -12.84
CA ASP A 36 -6.41 -9.37 -13.37
C ASP A 36 -7.60 -8.41 -13.15
N GLN A 37 -8.14 -7.88 -14.25
CA GLN A 37 -9.23 -6.91 -14.23
C GLN A 37 -10.51 -7.45 -13.58
N ARG A 38 -10.84 -8.73 -13.76
CA ARG A 38 -12.05 -9.34 -13.17
C ARG A 38 -11.90 -9.41 -11.64
N ILE A 39 -10.72 -9.79 -11.18
CA ILE A 39 -10.43 -9.86 -9.74
C ILE A 39 -10.47 -8.45 -9.15
N MET A 40 -9.74 -7.49 -9.71
CA MET A 40 -9.69 -6.14 -9.16
C MET A 40 -11.03 -5.43 -9.21
N ALA A 41 -11.88 -5.68 -10.22
CA ALA A 41 -13.24 -5.16 -10.26
C ALA A 41 -14.11 -5.71 -9.11
N ASN A 42 -13.97 -7.00 -8.77
CA ASN A 42 -14.67 -7.56 -7.62
C ASN A 42 -14.16 -6.97 -6.30
N VAL A 43 -12.84 -6.80 -6.15
CA VAL A 43 -12.24 -6.15 -4.97
C VAL A 43 -12.76 -4.71 -4.83
N ALA A 44 -12.73 -3.93 -5.91
CA ALA A 44 -13.16 -2.53 -5.89
C ALA A 44 -14.63 -2.36 -5.49
N ARG A 45 -15.54 -3.21 -5.99
CA ARG A 45 -16.96 -3.17 -5.59
C ARG A 45 -17.14 -3.36 -4.08
N ILE A 46 -16.46 -4.35 -3.50
CA ILE A 46 -16.57 -4.65 -2.06
C ILE A 46 -15.99 -3.51 -1.21
N LEU A 47 -14.84 -2.95 -1.61
CA LEU A 47 -14.24 -1.81 -0.92
C LEU A 47 -15.14 -0.57 -1.01
N LYS A 48 -15.75 -0.33 -2.18
CA LYS A 48 -16.69 0.77 -2.40
C LYS A 48 -17.92 0.64 -1.51
N GLU A 49 -18.55 -0.54 -1.48
CA GLU A 49 -19.72 -0.83 -0.64
C GLU A 49 -19.44 -0.61 0.85
N ARG A 50 -18.21 -0.85 1.28
CA ARG A 50 -17.78 -0.70 2.68
C ARG A 50 -17.13 0.66 2.98
N ASN A 51 -17.06 1.57 2.02
CA ASN A 51 -16.41 2.89 2.14
C ASN A 51 -14.94 2.80 2.60
N LEU A 52 -14.19 1.84 2.07
CA LEU A 52 -12.77 1.61 2.35
C LEU A 52 -11.90 2.13 1.21
N PHE A 53 -10.67 2.56 1.52
CA PHE A 53 -9.67 2.88 0.50
C PHE A 53 -8.80 1.67 0.13
N PHE A 54 -8.03 1.79 -0.95
CA PHE A 54 -7.05 0.78 -1.35
C PHE A 54 -5.65 1.38 -1.57
N ILE A 55 -4.60 0.67 -1.16
CA ILE A 55 -3.22 1.01 -1.53
C ILE A 55 -2.66 -0.08 -2.43
N ASP A 56 -2.31 0.27 -3.67
CA ASP A 56 -1.61 -0.66 -4.55
C ASP A 56 -0.13 -0.74 -4.15
N SER A 57 0.27 -1.89 -3.60
CA SER A 57 1.66 -2.17 -3.25
C SER A 57 2.56 -2.28 -4.49
N ARG A 58 1.99 -2.41 -5.69
CA ARG A 58 2.66 -2.56 -7.00
C ARG A 58 3.76 -3.62 -7.00
N THR A 59 3.41 -4.85 -6.64
CA THR A 59 4.32 -6.02 -6.68
C THR A 59 4.57 -6.53 -8.11
N THR A 60 3.96 -5.89 -9.11
CA THR A 60 4.11 -6.17 -10.54
C THR A 60 3.83 -4.87 -11.31
N LYS A 61 4.48 -4.66 -12.45
CA LYS A 61 4.28 -3.44 -13.27
C LYS A 61 2.94 -3.46 -14.01
N GLU A 62 2.41 -4.66 -14.21
CA GLU A 62 1.18 -5.02 -14.91
C GLU A 62 -0.07 -4.86 -14.04
N THR A 63 0.08 -4.36 -12.80
CA THR A 63 -1.06 -4.13 -11.91
C THR A 63 -2.05 -3.16 -12.54
N VAL A 64 -3.32 -3.53 -12.49
CA VAL A 64 -4.48 -2.70 -12.85
C VAL A 64 -5.24 -2.25 -11.60
N ALA A 65 -4.67 -2.47 -10.41
CA ALA A 65 -5.39 -2.25 -9.16
C ALA A 65 -5.73 -0.76 -8.95
N GLU A 66 -4.73 0.12 -8.98
CA GLU A 66 -4.94 1.57 -8.82
C GLU A 66 -5.97 2.13 -9.82
N SER A 67 -5.79 1.88 -11.12
CA SER A 67 -6.71 2.36 -12.15
C SER A 67 -8.12 1.77 -12.02
N THR A 68 -8.24 0.52 -11.56
CA THR A 68 -9.56 -0.06 -11.27
C THR A 68 -10.23 0.61 -10.09
N MET A 69 -9.49 0.98 -9.03
CA MET A 69 -10.06 1.70 -7.89
C MET A 69 -10.57 3.08 -8.31
N GLU A 70 -9.80 3.80 -9.13
CA GLU A 70 -10.20 5.09 -9.69
C GLU A 70 -11.52 4.98 -10.49
N VAL A 71 -11.64 3.99 -11.38
CA VAL A 71 -12.87 3.76 -12.18
C VAL A 71 -14.10 3.50 -11.31
N TYR A 72 -13.94 2.81 -10.18
CA TYR A 72 -15.04 2.48 -9.27
C TYR A 72 -15.24 3.54 -8.17
N GLY A 73 -14.46 4.63 -8.19
CA GLY A 73 -14.51 5.69 -7.19
C GLY A 73 -14.14 5.23 -5.78
N VAL A 74 -13.21 4.28 -5.68
CA VAL A 74 -12.59 3.87 -4.42
C VAL A 74 -11.35 4.73 -4.22
N PRO A 75 -11.25 5.49 -3.10
CA PRO A 75 -10.05 6.29 -2.82
C PRO A 75 -8.81 5.40 -2.84
N THR A 76 -7.75 5.84 -3.51
CA THR A 76 -6.58 4.99 -3.70
C THR A 76 -5.29 5.77 -3.66
N ALA A 77 -4.19 5.05 -3.49
CA ALA A 77 -2.85 5.54 -3.79
C ALA A 77 -1.95 4.35 -4.12
N ARG A 78 -0.70 4.63 -4.49
CA ARG A 78 0.30 3.60 -4.76
C ARG A 78 1.57 3.78 -3.95
N ARG A 79 2.20 2.67 -3.62
CA ARG A 79 3.56 2.64 -3.08
C ARG A 79 4.56 3.19 -4.10
N LYS A 80 5.48 4.05 -3.64
CA LYS A 80 6.69 4.47 -4.38
C LYS A 80 7.88 3.57 -4.09
N ILE A 81 8.20 3.33 -2.81
CA ILE A 81 9.39 2.58 -2.38
C ILE A 81 9.04 1.41 -1.44
N PHE A 82 9.70 0.26 -1.63
CA PHE A 82 9.74 -0.81 -0.62
C PHE A 82 11.00 -0.60 0.22
N LEU A 83 10.84 -0.55 1.54
CA LEU A 83 11.94 -0.19 2.43
C LEU A 83 12.88 -1.37 2.71
N ASP A 84 12.36 -2.59 2.75
CA ASP A 84 13.06 -3.73 3.36
C ASP A 84 12.93 -5.04 2.59
N ASN A 85 12.99 -4.93 1.26
CA ASN A 85 13.14 -6.10 0.39
C ASN A 85 14.36 -6.93 0.80
N GLU A 86 15.43 -6.27 1.21
CA GLU A 86 16.59 -6.87 1.83
C GLU A 86 16.59 -6.58 3.34
N ASP A 87 16.75 -7.63 4.16
CA ASP A 87 16.82 -7.50 5.62
C ASP A 87 18.22 -7.04 6.05
N ASP A 88 18.57 -5.81 5.70
CA ASP A 88 19.87 -5.19 5.96
C ASP A 88 19.72 -3.70 6.28
N GLU A 89 20.31 -3.21 7.38
CA GLU A 89 20.08 -1.84 7.84
C GLU A 89 20.65 -0.79 6.88
N GLU A 90 21.75 -1.07 6.18
CA GLU A 90 22.33 -0.15 5.21
C GLU A 90 21.39 0.00 4.02
N LYS A 91 20.94 -1.13 3.45
CA LYS A 91 19.98 -1.13 2.33
C LYS A 91 18.64 -0.51 2.68
N ILE A 92 18.12 -0.77 3.88
CA ILE A 92 16.88 -0.13 4.36
C ILE A 92 17.07 1.38 4.49
N THR A 93 18.25 1.83 4.94
CA THR A 93 18.57 3.26 5.03
C THR A 93 18.62 3.90 3.64
N GLU A 94 19.24 3.25 2.65
CA GLU A 94 19.26 3.69 1.26
C GLU A 94 17.84 3.85 0.70
N GLN A 95 16.99 2.83 0.86
CA GLN A 95 15.59 2.89 0.42
C GLN A 95 14.79 3.98 1.15
N LEU A 96 15.06 4.24 2.43
CA LEU A 96 14.42 5.35 3.15
C LEU A 96 14.85 6.70 2.57
N MET A 97 16.13 6.88 2.23
CA MET A 97 16.61 8.12 1.60
C MET A 97 16.06 8.29 0.19
N GLU A 98 15.87 7.21 -0.57
CA GLU A 98 15.17 7.24 -1.86
C GLU A 98 13.71 7.69 -1.70
N LEU A 99 12.99 7.18 -0.69
CA LEU A 99 11.63 7.62 -0.38
C LEU A 99 11.58 9.12 -0.02
N VAL A 100 12.58 9.61 0.71
CA VAL A 100 12.72 11.03 1.05
C VAL A 100 12.93 11.88 -0.20
N GLN A 101 13.70 11.39 -1.18
CA GLN A 101 13.90 12.08 -2.45
C GLN A 101 12.59 12.11 -3.27
N GLU A 102 11.88 10.98 -3.36
CA GLU A 102 10.56 10.90 -3.99
C GLU A 102 9.56 11.90 -3.38
N ALA A 103 9.55 12.02 -2.05
CA ALA A 103 8.67 12.95 -1.35
C ALA A 103 9.00 14.42 -1.64
N LYS A 104 10.27 14.77 -1.89
CA LYS A 104 10.65 16.14 -2.29
C LYS A 104 10.17 16.47 -3.70
N GLU A 105 10.20 15.49 -4.60
CA GLU A 105 9.85 15.70 -6.01
C GLU A 105 8.34 15.68 -6.25
N SER A 106 7.62 14.83 -5.51
CA SER A 106 6.18 14.59 -5.70
C SER A 106 5.30 15.18 -4.59
N ASP A 107 5.85 16.03 -3.70
CA ASP A 107 5.24 16.57 -2.46
C ASP A 107 4.92 15.52 -1.38
N THR A 108 4.50 14.32 -1.79
CA THR A 108 4.26 13.17 -0.93
C THR A 108 4.80 11.89 -1.54
N ALA A 109 5.17 10.92 -0.72
CA ALA A 109 5.52 9.58 -1.16
C ALA A 109 5.15 8.52 -0.11
N ILE A 110 4.67 7.38 -0.58
CA ILE A 110 4.30 6.24 0.27
C ILE A 110 5.39 5.17 0.18
N GLY A 111 6.03 4.89 1.31
CA GLY A 111 6.91 3.74 1.51
C GLY A 111 6.18 2.59 2.19
N ILE A 112 6.49 1.35 1.81
CA ILE A 112 6.02 0.15 2.51
C ILE A 112 7.23 -0.60 3.07
N GLY A 113 7.18 -0.92 4.36
CA GLY A 113 8.08 -1.85 5.02
C GLY A 113 7.30 -2.96 5.73
N HIS A 114 8.02 -3.93 6.28
CA HIS A 114 7.49 -5.07 7.01
C HIS A 114 7.88 -4.99 8.50
N VAL A 115 7.18 -5.76 9.32
CA VAL A 115 7.41 -5.82 10.77
C VAL A 115 8.70 -6.59 11.04
N ARG A 116 9.85 -5.90 10.97
CA ARG A 116 11.19 -6.47 11.19
C ARG A 116 12.02 -5.60 12.14
N PRO A 117 12.91 -6.20 12.96
CA PRO A 117 13.76 -5.44 13.88
C PRO A 117 14.65 -4.40 13.18
N LYS A 118 15.29 -4.76 12.06
CA LYS A 118 16.17 -3.86 11.30
C LYS A 118 15.40 -2.68 10.69
N THR A 119 14.23 -2.94 10.11
CA THR A 119 13.33 -1.88 9.63
C THR A 119 12.95 -0.92 10.75
N LEU A 120 12.59 -1.44 11.92
CA LEU A 120 12.27 -0.61 13.08
C LEU A 120 13.46 0.23 13.56
N ASN A 121 14.66 -0.35 13.60
CA ASN A 121 15.87 0.34 14.02
C ASN A 121 16.18 1.54 13.12
N VAL A 122 16.17 1.33 11.80
CA VAL A 122 16.41 2.39 10.81
C VAL A 122 15.36 3.49 10.92
N LEU A 123 14.07 3.14 10.99
CA LEU A 123 13.00 4.13 11.13
C LEU A 123 13.11 4.92 12.45
N LYS A 124 13.38 4.27 13.58
CA LYS A 124 13.57 4.95 14.88
C LYS A 124 14.74 5.93 14.86
N LYS A 125 15.83 5.59 14.16
CA LYS A 125 17.01 6.44 14.02
C LYS A 125 16.73 7.65 13.14
N HIS A 126 16.14 7.45 11.96
CA HIS A 126 16.09 8.48 10.93
C HIS A 126 14.82 9.35 10.94
N ILE A 127 13.67 8.85 11.42
CA ILE A 127 12.44 9.66 11.46
C ILE A 127 12.63 10.98 12.22
N PRO A 128 13.23 11.01 13.44
CA PRO A 128 13.44 12.28 14.16
C PRO A 128 14.36 13.27 13.42
N GLU A 129 15.37 12.75 12.70
CA GLU A 129 16.28 13.57 11.89
C GLU A 129 15.55 14.18 10.69
N LEU A 130 14.70 13.39 10.03
CA LEU A 130 13.90 13.83 8.89
C LEU A 130 12.84 14.84 9.31
N GLN A 131 12.21 14.66 10.47
CA GLN A 131 11.28 15.63 11.04
C GLN A 131 11.96 16.98 11.32
N LYS A 132 13.18 16.99 11.87
CA LYS A 132 13.99 18.22 12.03
C LYS A 132 14.32 18.90 10.70
N LYS A 133 14.39 18.13 9.61
CA LYS A 133 14.58 18.63 8.24
C LYS A 133 13.28 19.07 7.56
N GLY A 134 12.14 19.02 8.26
CA GLY A 134 10.84 19.51 7.77
C GLY A 134 9.93 18.44 7.17
N PHE A 135 10.33 17.16 7.14
CA PHE A 135 9.46 16.09 6.67
C PHE A 135 8.35 15.79 7.68
N LYS A 136 7.15 15.51 7.17
CA LYS A 136 6.01 15.07 7.98
C LYS A 136 5.68 13.62 7.65
N PHE A 137 5.55 12.81 8.70
CA PHE A 137 5.06 11.45 8.61
C PHE A 137 3.58 11.47 9.00
N GLU A 138 2.72 11.06 8.08
CA GLU A 138 1.26 11.19 8.19
C GLU A 138 0.58 9.86 7.90
N PHE A 139 -0.70 9.75 8.29
CA PHE A 139 -1.50 8.59 7.93
C PHE A 139 -1.73 8.54 6.42
N VAL A 140 -1.63 7.33 5.84
CA VAL A 140 -1.83 7.12 4.40
C VAL A 140 -3.21 7.59 3.90
N SER A 141 -4.22 7.62 4.77
CA SER A 141 -5.55 8.13 4.44
C SER A 141 -5.58 9.61 4.05
N LYS A 142 -4.53 10.39 4.37
CA LYS A 142 -4.37 11.79 3.94
C LYS A 142 -3.66 11.94 2.59
N MET A 143 -3.20 10.83 2.00
CA MET A 143 -2.40 10.80 0.76
C MET A 143 -3.16 10.11 -0.39
N LEU A 144 -4.46 9.89 -0.22
CA LEU A 144 -5.32 9.25 -1.20
C LEU A 144 -5.78 10.25 -2.26
N HIS A 145 -5.99 9.76 -3.47
CA HIS A 145 -6.63 10.48 -4.56
C HIS A 145 -7.89 9.75 -5.06
#